data_AF-A0A534WCW7-F1
#
_entry.id   AF-A0A534WCW7-F1
#
_cell.length_a   1.000
_cell.length_b   1.000
_cell.length_c   1.000
_cell.angle_alpha   90.00
_cell.angle_beta   90.00
_cell.angle_gamma   90.00
#
_symmetry.space_group_name_H-M   'P 1'
#
loop_
_entity.id
_entity.type
_entity.pdbx_description
1 polymer ?
#
loop_
_entity_poly.entity_id
_entity_poly.type
_entity_poly.pdbx_seq_one_letter_code
_entity_poly.pdbx_strand_id
1 'polypeptide(L)' 'MEVPYFDLKAQYASLREDILAALDRVCRTASFVLGEEVAHFEEEFAA' A
#
# COMPACT_ATOMS: atom_id res chain seq x y z
N MET A 1 -2.08 27.45 -17.07
CA MET A 1 -1.96 26.74 -15.78
C MET A 1 -2.96 25.61 -15.83
N GLU A 2 -2.51 24.37 -16.00
CA GLU A 2 -3.37 23.21 -15.85
C GLU A 2 -3.41 22.83 -14.38
N VAL A 3 -4.62 22.71 -13.82
CA VAL A 3 -4.83 22.18 -12.48
C VAL A 3 -5.33 20.75 -12.66
N PRO A 4 -4.54 19.73 -12.30
CA PRO A 4 -4.97 18.35 -12.44
C PRO A 4 -6.13 18.07 -11.49
N TYR A 5 -7.17 17.40 -11.97
CA TYR A 5 -8.31 16.96 -11.16
C TYR A 5 -7.87 15.98 -10.05
N PHE A 6 -6.90 15.10 -10.36
CA PHE A 6 -6.31 14.18 -9.40
C PHE A 6 -4.89 13.79 -9.82
N ASP A 7 -3.95 13.78 -8.88
CA ASP A 7 -2.53 13.42 -9.12
C ASP A 7 -2.11 12.23 -8.25
N LEU A 8 -2.34 11.03 -8.78
CA LEU A 8 -1.90 9.78 -8.16
C LEU A 8 -0.39 9.65 -8.04
N LYS A 9 0.38 10.33 -8.90
CA LYS A 9 1.83 10.25 -8.85
C LYS A 9 2.35 11.03 -7.65
N ALA A 10 1.80 12.21 -7.39
CA ALA A 10 2.10 12.98 -6.20
C ALA A 10 1.68 12.24 -4.93
N GLN A 11 0.49 11.62 -4.92
CA GLN A 11 0.03 10.81 -3.80
C GLN A 11 0.98 9.62 -3.52
N TYR A 12 1.31 8.84 -4.54
CA TYR A 12 2.26 7.74 -4.41
C TYR A 12 3.64 8.22 -3.95
N ALA A 13 4.14 9.33 -4.51
CA ALA A 13 5.43 9.90 -4.11
C ALA A 13 5.49 10.22 -2.62
N SER A 14 4.37 10.69 -2.04
CA SER A 14 4.29 10.98 -0.60
C SER A 14 4.25 9.73 0.30
N LEU A 15 3.84 8.58 -0.24
CA LEU A 15 3.70 7.31 0.48
C LEU A 15 4.74 6.26 0.08
N ARG A 16 5.70 6.64 -0.79
CA ARG A 16 6.56 5.70 -1.51
C ARG A 16 7.32 4.76 -0.59
N GLU A 17 7.96 5.31 0.44
CA GLU A 17 8.82 4.53 1.33
C GLU A 17 8.01 3.51 2.15
N ASP A 18 6.83 3.91 2.64
CA ASP A 18 5.95 3.02 3.39
C ASP A 18 5.40 1.88 2.50
N ILE A 19 5.02 2.21 1.27
CA ILE A 19 4.56 1.21 0.28
C ILE A 19 5.69 0.23 -0.05
N LEU A 20 6.92 0.71 -0.28
CA LEU A 20 8.06 -0.16 -0.59
C LEU A 20 8.42 -1.07 0.60
N ALA A 21 8.34 -0.56 1.84
CA ALA A 21 8.55 -1.36 3.03
C ALA A 21 7.49 -2.47 3.18
N ALA A 22 6.21 -2.16 2.92
CA ALA A 22 5.13 -3.16 2.93
C ALA A 22 5.31 -4.21 1.83
N LEU A 23 5.68 -3.80 0.62
CA LEU A 23 5.98 -4.73 -0.48
C LEU A 23 7.15 -5.66 -0.15
N ASP A 24 8.22 -5.16 0.46
CA ASP A 24 9.37 -5.98 0.88
C ASP A 24 8.94 -7.09 1.87
N ARG A 25 8.09 -6.76 2.85
CA ARG A 25 7.57 -7.75 3.81
C ARG A 25 6.80 -8.88 3.12
N VAL A 26 5.88 -8.54 2.21
CA VAL A 26 5.11 -9.54 1.44
C VAL A 26 6.04 -10.40 0.58
N CYS A 27 7.01 -9.78 -0.10
CA CYS A 27 7.93 -10.51 -0.98
C CYS A 27 8.85 -11.47 -0.22
N ARG A 28 9.26 -11.13 1.01
CA ARG A 28 10.08 -12.02 1.86
C ARG A 28 9.38 -13.31 2.26
N THR A 29 8.05 -13.28 2.40
CA THR A 29 7.25 -14.44 2.82
C THR A 29 6.58 -15.15 1.63
N ALA A 30 6.66 -14.56 0.43
CA ALA A 30 5.98 -15.02 -0.78
C ALA A 30 4.47 -15.30 -0.59
N SER A 31 3.86 -14.64 0.39
CA SER A 31 2.45 -14.85 0.78
C SER A 31 1.54 -13.92 -0.01
N PHE A 32 1.37 -14.22 -1.30
CA PHE A 32 0.68 -13.32 -2.24
C PHE A 32 -0.86 -13.44 -2.23
N VAL A 33 -1.41 -14.46 -1.57
CA VAL A 33 -2.86 -14.72 -1.52
C VAL A 33 -3.25 -15.11 -0.10
N LEU A 34 -4.25 -14.42 0.47
CA LEU A 34 -4.80 -14.68 1.80
C LEU A 34 -3.73 -14.78 2.91
N GLY A 35 -2.72 -13.90 2.85
CA GLY A 35 -1.64 -13.82 3.83
C GLY A 35 -1.95 -12.89 5.01
N GLU A 36 -0.99 -12.79 5.93
CA GLU A 36 -1.11 -12.01 7.17
C GLU A 36 -1.41 -10.52 6.92
N GLU A 37 -0.78 -9.89 5.93
CA GLU A 37 -1.03 -8.48 5.59
C GLU A 37 -2.49 -8.23 5.14
N VAL A 38 -3.19 -9.25 4.60
CA VAL A 38 -4.62 -9.15 4.25
C VAL A 38 -5.48 -9.22 5.51
N ALA A 39 -5.18 -10.15 6.42
CA ALA A 39 -5.93 -10.29 7.67
C ALA A 39 -5.84 -9.03 8.53
N HIS A 40 -4.63 -8.47 8.70
CA HIS A 40 -4.44 -7.21 9.44
C HIS A 40 -5.21 -6.05 8.80
N PHE A 41 -5.17 -5.93 7.47
CA PHE A 41 -5.93 -4.92 6.77
C PHE A 41 -7.44 -5.06 7.01
N GLU A 42 -7.98 -6.28 6.96
CA GLU A 42 -9.41 -6.55 7.22
C GLU A 42 -9.81 -6.17 8.65
N GLU A 43 -8.96 -6.47 9.64
CA GLU A 43 -9.18 -6.08 11.04
C GLU A 43 -9.15 -4.56 11.24
N GLU A 44 -8.11 -3.89 10.71
CA GLU A 44 -7.95 -2.43 10.81
C GLU A 44 -9.08 -1.68 10.08
N PHE A 45 -9.54 -2.21 8.94
CA PHE A 45 -10.61 -1.59 8.16
C PHE A 45 -12.00 -1.80 8.77
N ALA A 46 -12.19 -2.88 9.54
CA ALA A 46 -13.45 -3.18 10.21
C ALA A 46 -13.63 -2.49 11.56
N ALA A 47 -12.54 -2.02 12.18
CA ALA A 47 -12.53 -1.30 13.46
C ALA A 47 -13.15 0.11 13.38
#